data_AF-A0A841V2P3-F1
#
_entry.id   AF-A0A841V2P3-F1
#
_cell.length_a   1.000
_cell.length_b   1.000
_cell.length_c   1.000
_cell.angle_alpha   90.00
_cell.angle_beta   90.00
_cell.angle_gamma   90.00
#
_symmetry.space_group_name_H-M   'P 1'
#
loop_
_entity.id
_entity.type
_entity.pdbx_description
1 polymer ?
#
loop_
_entity_poly.entity_id
_entity_poly.type
_entity_poly.pdbx_seq_one_letter_code
_entity_poly.pdbx_strand_id
1 'polypeptide(L)' 'MPQQNCEAVFENGVLRPLGNLQLNEGQCVKLIIKSNSIPKLSPKKWSETGIIAQLTSNPIKIEDFHPLTREQANERW' A
#
# COMPACT_ATOMS: atom_id res chain seq x y z
N MET A 1 -24.67 5.75 -18.56
CA MET A 1 -24.28 6.63 -17.44
C MET A 1 -23.24 7.60 -17.96
N PRO A 2 -23.42 8.93 -17.82
CA PRO A 2 -22.39 9.88 -18.22
C PRO A 2 -21.17 9.72 -17.31
N GLN A 3 -20.01 9.47 -17.91
CA GLN A 3 -18.75 9.38 -17.20
C GLN A 3 -18.16 10.79 -17.09
N GLN A 4 -18.05 11.31 -15.86
CA GLN A 4 -17.32 12.54 -15.59
C GLN A 4 -15.90 12.18 -15.15
N ASN A 5 -14.91 12.77 -15.81
CA ASN A 5 -13.52 12.65 -15.41
C ASN A 5 -13.13 13.91 -14.62
N CYS A 6 -12.50 13.72 -13.46
CA CYS A 6 -12.01 14.79 -12.62
C CYS A 6 -10.55 14.51 -12.26
N GLU A 7 -9.72 15.56 -12.28
CA GLU A 7 -8.37 15.50 -11.73
C GLU A 7 -8.42 15.87 -10.25
N ALA A 8 -7.61 15.21 -9.43
CA ALA A 8 -7.60 15.41 -7.99
C ALA A 8 -6.18 15.28 -7.44
N VAL A 9 -5.91 15.94 -6.31
CA VAL A 9 -4.68 15.83 -5.54
C VAL A 9 -4.97 15.07 -4.26
N PHE A 10 -4.09 14.14 -3.89
CA PHE A 10 -4.15 13.44 -2.62
C PHE A 10 -3.23 14.12 -1.60
N GLU A 11 -3.82 14.73 -0.57
CA GLU A 11 -3.07 15.42 0.50
C GLU A 11 -3.66 15.05 1.86
N ASN A 12 -2.80 14.71 2.82
CA ASN A 12 -3.19 14.44 4.21
C ASN A 12 -4.32 13.39 4.34
N GLY A 13 -4.31 12.36 3.50
CA GLY A 13 -5.33 11.31 3.54
C GLY A 13 -6.64 11.64 2.81
N VAL A 14 -6.74 12.82 2.18
CA VAL A 14 -7.96 13.28 1.51
C VAL A 14 -7.71 13.50 0.02
N LEU A 15 -8.61 12.98 -0.83
CA LEU A 15 -8.65 13.29 -2.26
C LEU A 15 -9.40 14.60 -2.50
N ARG A 16 -8.69 15.61 -3.00
CA ARG A 16 -9.22 16.95 -3.27
C ARG A 16 -9.37 17.14 -4.78
N PRO A 17 -10.59 17.29 -5.32
CA PRO A 17 -10.78 17.55 -6.74
C PRO A 17 -10.23 18.92 -7.12
N LEU A 18 -9.56 19.02 -8.27
CA LEU A 18 -9.05 20.27 -8.86
C LEU A 18 -10.09 20.97 -9.72
N GLY A 19 -11.19 20.30 -10.06
CA GLY A 19 -12.31 20.84 -10.83
C GLY A 19 -13.63 20.70 -10.07
N ASN A 20 -14.71 21.18 -10.70
CA ASN A 20 -16.05 21.05 -10.15
C ASN A 20 -16.50 19.58 -10.24
N LEU A 21 -16.42 18.86 -9.13
CA LEU A 21 -16.91 17.50 -8.96
C LEU A 21 -18.12 17.54 -8.03
N GLN A 22 -19.31 17.43 -8.60
CA GLN A 22 -20.55 17.39 -7.83
C GLN A 22 -20.95 15.94 -7.58
N LEU A 23 -20.86 15.52 -6.31
CA LEU A 23 -21.29 14.21 -5.84
C LEU A 23 -22.32 14.42 -4.73
N ASN A 24 -23.29 13.51 -4.67
CA ASN A 24 -24.21 13.44 -3.55
C ASN A 24 -23.58 12.69 -2.38
N GLU A 25 -24.03 12.97 -1.16
CA GLU A 25 -23.61 12.23 0.02
C GLU A 25 -23.95 10.74 -0.13
N GLY A 26 -22.99 9.85 0.18
CA GLY A 26 -23.13 8.40 0.02
C GLY A 26 -23.00 7.89 -1.42
N GLN A 27 -22.70 8.75 -2.41
CA GLN A 27 -22.55 8.32 -3.80
C GLN A 27 -21.27 7.48 -4.01
N CYS A 28 -21.44 6.23 -4.44
CA CYS A 28 -20.33 5.36 -4.81
C CYS A 28 -19.66 5.81 -6.12
N VAL A 29 -18.34 5.93 -6.12
CA VAL A 29 -17.54 6.29 -7.29
C VAL A 29 -16.37 5.33 -7.48
N LYS A 30 -15.89 5.20 -8.72
CA LYS A 30 -14.68 4.44 -9.04
C LYS A 30 -13.52 5.41 -9.28
N LEU A 31 -12.41 5.20 -8.59
CA LEU A 31 -11.17 5.93 -8.80
C LEU A 31 -10.32 5.21 -9.86
N ILE A 32 -9.75 5.97 -10.79
CA ILE A 32 -8.81 5.46 -11.80
C ILE A 32 -7.50 6.23 -11.63
N ILE A 33 -6.45 5.53 -11.23
CA ILE A 33 -5.10 6.09 -11.09
C ILE A 33 -4.37 5.88 -12.43
N LYS A 34 -3.95 6.97 -13.09
CA LYS A 34 -3.16 6.87 -14.32
C LYS A 34 -1.75 6.37 -13.98
N SER A 35 -1.31 5.28 -14.59
CA SER A 35 -0.07 4.57 -14.27
C SER A 35 1.22 5.38 -14.44
N ASN A 36 1.18 6.50 -15.15
CA ASN A 36 2.36 7.30 -15.46
C ASN A 36 2.94 8.04 -14.24
N SER A 37 2.23 8.07 -13.10
CA SER A 37 2.59 8.82 -11.90
C SER A 37 2.78 7.97 -10.65
N ILE A 38 2.70 6.64 -10.75
CA ILE A 38 3.17 5.77 -9.67
C ILE A 38 4.68 5.66 -9.90
N PRO A 39 5.55 6.37 -9.14
CA PRO A 39 6.96 6.00 -9.15
C PRO A 39 6.97 4.52 -8.84
N LYS A 40 7.53 3.70 -9.75
CA LYS A 40 7.86 2.31 -9.41
C LYS A 40 8.47 2.42 -8.03
N LEU A 41 7.81 1.85 -7.03
CA LEU A 41 8.40 1.60 -5.73
C LEU A 41 9.56 0.68 -6.05
N SER A 42 10.70 1.24 -6.44
CA SER A 42 11.94 0.53 -6.46
C SER A 42 12.07 0.08 -5.01
N PRO A 43 12.16 -1.24 -4.76
CA PRO A 43 12.36 -1.71 -3.41
C PRO A 43 13.51 -0.90 -2.85
N LYS A 44 13.24 -0.18 -1.76
CA LYS A 44 14.19 0.74 -1.14
C LYS A 44 15.43 -0.10 -0.88
N LYS A 45 16.47 0.03 -1.71
CA LYS A 45 17.71 -0.72 -1.54
C LYS A 45 18.29 -0.22 -0.23
N TRP A 46 18.01 -0.94 0.85
CA TRP A 46 18.62 -0.66 2.14
C TRP A 46 20.12 -0.82 1.95
N SER A 47 20.88 0.18 2.38
CA SER A 47 22.34 0.13 2.33
C SER A 47 22.80 -1.14 3.05
N GLU A 48 23.61 -1.96 2.39
CA GLU A 48 24.16 -3.21 2.92
C GLU A 48 25.06 -2.98 4.16
N THR A 49 25.39 -1.73 4.46
CA THR A 49 26.22 -1.30 5.59
C THR A 49 25.47 -0.55 6.69
N GLY A 50 24.14 -0.39 6.58
CA GLY A 50 23.33 0.36 7.55
C GLY A 50 23.07 -0.42 8.85
N ILE A 51 22.59 0.28 9.89
CA ILE A 51 22.24 -0.32 11.20
C ILE A 51 21.27 -1.50 11.01
N ILE A 52 20.29 -1.38 10.12
CA ILE A 52 19.36 -2.47 9.80
C ILE A 52 20.13 -3.70 9.29
N ALA A 53 21.06 -3.52 8.34
CA ALA A 53 21.86 -4.62 7.80
C ALA A 53 22.76 -5.27 8.86
N GLN A 54 23.33 -4.48 9.78
CA GLN A 54 24.11 -5.00 10.90
C GLN A 54 23.23 -5.82 11.87
N LEU A 55 22.05 -5.30 12.23
CA LEU A 55 21.12 -5.98 13.13
C LEU A 55 20.52 -7.26 12.51
N THR A 56 20.35 -7.30 11.19
CA THR A 56 19.82 -8.47 10.47
C THR A 56 20.92 -9.37 9.90
N SER A 57 22.20 -9.09 10.14
CA SER A 57 23.33 -9.83 9.55
C SER A 57 23.46 -11.26 10.08
N ASN A 58 22.93 -11.52 11.28
CA ASN A 58 22.95 -12.84 11.90
C ASN A 58 21.54 -13.22 12.38
N PRO A 59 20.66 -13.66 11.46
CA PRO A 59 19.33 -14.10 11.84
C PRO A 59 19.44 -15.38 12.68
N ILE A 60 18.73 -15.43 13.80
CA ILE A 60 18.55 -16.68 14.55
C ILE A 60 17.75 -17.63 13.67
N LYS A 61 18.42 -18.64 13.12
CA LYS A 61 17.77 -19.74 12.41
C LYS A 61 17.24 -20.71 13.45
N ILE A 62 15.92 -20.85 13.49
CA ILE A 62 15.26 -21.89 14.27
C ILE A 62 15.02 -23.04 13.28
N GLU A 63 15.85 -24.08 13.35
CA GLU A 63 15.87 -25.19 12.38
C GLU A 63 14.48 -25.82 12.16
N ASP A 64 13.66 -25.90 13.22
CA ASP A 64 12.32 -26.51 13.18
C ASP A 64 11.18 -25.49 13.12
N PHE A 65 11.45 -24.22 12.82
CA PHE A 65 10.39 -23.23 12.70
C PHE A 65 9.59 -23.44 11.43
N HIS A 66 8.39 -23.97 11.62
CA HIS A 66 7.37 -24.08 10.59
C HIS A 66 6.31 -23.01 10.86
N PRO A 67 6.22 -21.94 10.04
CA PRO A 67 5.17 -20.95 10.22
C PRO A 67 3.82 -21.65 10.06
N LEU A 68 2.90 -21.35 10.98
CA LEU A 68 1.54 -21.88 10.91
C LEU A 68 0.88 -21.41 9.61
N THR A 69 0.10 -22.29 8.99
CA THR A 69 -0.77 -21.87 7.90
C THR A 69 -1.89 -20.97 8.44
N ARG A 70 -2.52 -20.21 7.55
CA ARG A 70 -3.63 -19.33 7.88
C ARG A 70 -4.77 -20.11 8.55
N GLU A 71 -5.01 -21.34 8.12
CA GLU A 71 -6.03 -22.24 8.65
C GLU A 71 -5.67 -22.68 10.07
N GLN A 72 -4.42 -23.12 10.31
CA GLN A 72 -3.94 -23.53 11.63
C GLN A 72 -3.89 -22.40 12.66
N ALA A 73 -3.69 -21.16 12.21
CA ALA A 73 -3.71 -19.98 13.09
C ALA A 73 -5.13 -19.65 13.56
N ASN A 74 -6.13 -19.80 12.68
CA ASN A 74 -7.53 -19.49 12.98
C ASN A 74 -8.19 -20.51 13.91
N GLU A 75 -7.69 -21.75 13.97
CA GLU A 75 -8.21 -22.79 14.88
C GLU A 75 -7.76 -22.61 16.34
N ARG A 76 -6.84 -21.68 16.62
CA ARG A 76 -6.30 -21.44 17.97
C ARG A 76 -6.93 -20.24 18.69
N TRP A 77 -7.90 -19.57 18.07
CA TRP A 77 -8.69 -18.46 18.62
C TRP A 77 -10.18 -18.79 18.58
#